data_AF-A0A9X1TDV4-F1
#
_entry.id   AF-A0A9X1TDV4-F1
#
_cell.length_a   1.000
_cell.length_b   1.000
_cell.length_c   1.000
_cell.angle_alpha   90.00
_cell.angle_beta   90.00
_cell.angle_gamma   90.00
#
_symmetry.space_group_name_H-M   'P 1'
#
loop_
_entity.id
_entity.type
_entity.pdbx_description
1 polymer ?
#
loop_
_entity_poly.entity_id
_entity_poly.type
_entity_poly.pdbx_seq_one_letter_code
_entity_poly.pdbx_strand_id
1 'polypeptide(L)'
;MKTSKFAGSGLRTVLWAAFVAGSLDIMAAFVVYAIILDQTTPVRMLLSIASGVFGKAAFEGGNMMAVYGLLFHFLIALAFALFYFLIYQYIAFPARHKLVSGIIYGIFIWLVMNMVVMPIAFSGMPASSWDAALLGTVIVISAVGLPIAYIIPTGQQFP
;
A
#
# COMPACT_ATOMS: atom_id res chain seq x y z
N MET A 1 -21.30 -24.59 -15.27
CA MET A 1 -19.82 -24.43 -15.32
C MET A 1 -19.45 -23.06 -15.91
N LYS A 2 -19.73 -21.95 -15.20
CA LYS A 2 -19.41 -20.58 -15.63
C LYS A 2 -18.53 -19.83 -14.62
N THR A 3 -18.28 -20.37 -13.43
CA THR A 3 -17.63 -19.72 -12.30
C THR A 3 -16.11 -19.53 -12.43
N SER A 4 -15.41 -20.33 -13.26
CA SER A 4 -13.95 -20.31 -13.31
C SER A 4 -13.34 -19.13 -14.08
N LYS A 5 -14.03 -18.58 -15.09
CA LYS A 5 -13.53 -17.41 -15.86
C LYS A 5 -13.66 -16.09 -15.10
N PHE A 6 -14.65 -15.96 -14.22
CA PHE A 6 -14.92 -14.72 -13.47
C PHE A 6 -14.02 -14.56 -12.23
N ALA A 7 -13.69 -15.67 -11.54
CA ALA A 7 -12.69 -15.66 -10.47
C ALA A 7 -11.30 -15.25 -11.01
N GLY A 8 -10.96 -15.68 -12.23
CA GLY A 8 -9.69 -15.35 -12.88
C GLY A 8 -9.56 -13.86 -13.25
N SER A 9 -10.63 -13.18 -13.66
CA SER A 9 -10.58 -11.75 -14.00
C SER A 9 -10.53 -10.85 -12.76
N GLY A 10 -11.26 -11.20 -11.69
CA GLY A 10 -11.21 -10.50 -10.41
C GLY A 10 -9.83 -10.60 -9.76
N LEU A 11 -9.29 -11.81 -9.63
CA LEU A 11 -7.96 -12.03 -9.05
C LEU A 11 -6.87 -11.31 -9.84
N ARG A 12 -6.89 -11.38 -11.18
CA ARG A 12 -5.93 -10.67 -12.04
C ARG A 12 -6.00 -9.16 -11.82
N THR A 13 -7.19 -8.61 -11.63
CA THR A 13 -7.39 -7.18 -11.37
C THR A 13 -6.78 -6.77 -10.03
N VAL A 14 -7.03 -7.55 -8.97
CA VAL A 14 -6.46 -7.29 -7.64
C VAL A 14 -4.93 -7.37 -7.66
N LEU A 15 -4.37 -8.41 -8.28
CA LEU A 15 -2.92 -8.57 -8.41
C LEU A 15 -2.30 -7.41 -9.20
N TRP A 16 -2.96 -6.96 -10.28
CA TRP A 16 -2.50 -5.81 -11.06
C TRP A 16 -2.58 -4.50 -10.28
N ALA A 17 -3.68 -4.28 -9.56
CA ALA A 17 -3.84 -3.10 -8.69
C ALA A 17 -2.77 -3.06 -7.61
N ALA A 18 -2.54 -4.18 -6.93
CA ALA A 18 -1.51 -4.34 -5.91
C ALA A 18 -0.09 -4.09 -6.46
N PHE A 19 0.21 -4.64 -7.63
CA PHE A 19 1.51 -4.48 -8.27
C PHE A 19 1.77 -3.03 -8.67
N VAL A 20 0.80 -2.37 -9.34
CA VAL A 20 0.94 -0.98 -9.76
C VAL A 20 1.02 -0.06 -8.54
N ALA A 21 0.11 -0.22 -7.57
CA ALA A 21 0.11 0.60 -6.36
C ALA A 21 1.38 0.42 -5.52
N GLY A 22 1.78 -0.84 -5.27
CA GLY A 22 2.99 -1.14 -4.52
C GLY A 22 4.25 -0.61 -5.20
N SER A 23 4.33 -0.69 -6.53
CA SER A 23 5.46 -0.15 -7.30
C SER A 23 5.51 1.37 -7.24
N LEU A 24 4.37 2.05 -7.43
CA LEU A 24 4.30 3.50 -7.33
C LEU A 24 4.66 3.97 -5.92
N ASP A 25 4.21 3.28 -4.89
CA ASP A 25 4.47 3.64 -3.50
C ASP A 25 5.94 3.49 -3.12
N ILE A 26 6.57 2.34 -3.43
CA ILE A 26 7.99 2.14 -3.13
C ILE A 26 8.88 3.10 -3.94
N MET A 27 8.52 3.38 -5.20
CA MET A 27 9.26 4.33 -6.02
C MET A 27 9.11 5.77 -5.51
N ALA A 28 7.89 6.18 -5.14
CA ALA A 28 7.65 7.48 -4.52
C ALA A 28 8.44 7.61 -3.22
N ALA A 29 8.47 6.54 -2.41
CA ALA A 29 9.22 6.51 -1.17
C ALA A 29 10.74 6.67 -1.41
N PHE A 30 11.31 5.96 -2.39
CA PHE A 30 12.73 6.12 -2.76
C PHE A 30 13.04 7.52 -3.28
N VAL A 31 12.22 8.06 -4.17
CA VAL A 31 12.43 9.40 -4.73
C VAL A 31 12.33 10.46 -3.64
N VAL A 32 11.28 10.42 -2.82
CA VAL A 32 11.05 11.45 -1.80
C VAL A 32 12.04 11.33 -0.65
N TYR A 33 12.13 10.16 -0.01
CA TYR A 33 12.90 10.03 1.23
C TYR A 33 14.38 9.79 1.02
N ALA A 34 14.77 9.13 -0.07
CA ALA A 34 16.19 8.84 -0.33
C ALA A 34 16.87 9.82 -1.27
N ILE A 35 16.16 10.38 -2.27
CA ILE A 35 16.78 11.29 -3.25
C ILE A 35 16.53 12.75 -2.90
N ILE A 36 15.28 13.13 -2.61
CA ILE A 36 14.91 14.54 -2.39
C ILE A 36 15.27 14.99 -0.97
N LEU A 37 14.90 14.19 0.04
CA LEU A 37 15.09 14.55 1.45
C LEU A 37 16.41 14.06 2.05
N ASP A 38 17.11 13.13 1.37
CA ASP A 38 18.37 12.51 1.81
C ASP A 38 18.32 11.99 3.27
N GLN A 39 17.16 11.49 3.71
CA GLN A 39 16.95 11.03 5.09
C GLN A 39 17.36 9.58 5.30
N THR A 40 17.37 8.78 4.24
CA THR A 40 17.59 7.33 4.30
C THR A 40 18.04 6.79 2.95
N THR A 41 18.41 5.52 2.88
CA THR A 41 18.76 4.84 1.62
C THR A 41 17.67 3.84 1.23
N PRO A 42 17.49 3.53 -0.08
CA PRO A 42 16.47 2.57 -0.52
C PRO A 42 16.60 1.21 0.17
N VAL A 43 17.84 0.73 0.35
CA VAL A 43 18.12 -0.52 1.06
C VAL A 43 17.69 -0.41 2.53
N ARG A 44 18.05 0.67 3.23
CA ARG A 44 17.70 0.84 4.63
C ARG A 44 16.18 0.93 4.83
N MET A 45 15.44 1.53 3.89
CA MET A 45 13.97 1.52 3.91
C MET A 45 13.40 0.10 3.82
N LEU A 46 13.91 -0.73 2.91
CA LEU A 46 13.48 -2.12 2.81
C LEU A 46 13.82 -2.92 4.07
N LEU A 47 15.00 -2.71 4.66
CA LEU A 47 15.37 -3.31 5.94
C LEU A 47 14.44 -2.84 7.08
N SER A 48 14.06 -1.56 7.09
CA SER A 48 13.07 -1.04 8.04
C SER A 48 11.73 -1.75 7.89
N ILE A 49 11.24 -1.95 6.67
CA ILE A 49 10.00 -2.72 6.43
C ILE A 49 10.15 -4.16 6.94
N ALA A 50 11.27 -4.84 6.63
CA ALA A 50 11.54 -6.20 7.11
C ALA A 50 11.61 -6.27 8.65
N SER A 51 12.12 -5.22 9.30
CA SER A 51 12.22 -5.16 10.76
C SER A 51 10.86 -5.16 11.47
N GLY A 52 9.75 -4.86 10.78
CA GLY A 52 8.41 -5.01 11.34
C GLY A 52 8.05 -6.46 11.70
N VAL A 53 8.69 -7.44 11.06
CA VAL A 53 8.50 -8.88 11.35
C VAL A 53 9.71 -9.48 12.05
N PHE A 54 10.92 -9.15 11.57
CA PHE A 54 12.16 -9.75 12.08
C PHE A 54 12.84 -8.95 13.20
N GLY A 55 12.30 -7.78 13.57
CA GLY A 55 12.90 -6.89 14.56
C GLY A 55 14.31 -6.44 14.14
N LYS A 56 15.21 -6.30 15.13
CA LYS A 56 16.58 -5.82 14.90
C LYS A 56 17.40 -6.72 13.97
N ALA A 57 17.09 -8.02 13.91
CA ALA A 57 17.80 -8.97 13.05
C ALA A 57 17.67 -8.65 11.56
N ALA A 58 16.66 -7.87 11.15
CA ALA A 58 16.53 -7.40 9.77
C ALA A 58 17.74 -6.57 9.32
N PHE A 59 18.36 -5.78 10.21
CA PHE A 59 19.49 -4.94 9.86
C PHE A 59 20.83 -5.69 9.78
N GLU A 60 20.89 -6.90 10.35
CA GLU A 60 22.08 -7.73 10.39
C GLU A 60 22.05 -8.85 9.33
N GLY A 61 20.87 -9.22 8.83
CA GLY A 61 20.66 -10.31 7.86
C GLY A 61 21.06 -10.03 6.41
N GLY A 62 21.75 -8.91 6.15
CA GLY A 62 22.29 -8.56 4.83
C GLY A 62 21.24 -8.36 3.72
N ASN A 63 21.65 -8.52 2.46
CA ASN A 63 20.82 -8.18 1.29
C ASN A 63 19.52 -8.99 1.17
N MET A 64 19.45 -10.20 1.74
CA MET A 64 18.23 -11.01 1.72
C MET A 64 17.10 -10.37 2.54
N MET A 65 17.42 -9.61 3.59
CA MET A 65 16.42 -8.89 4.37
C MET A 65 15.75 -7.77 3.57
N ALA A 66 16.47 -7.15 2.62
CA ALA A 66 15.87 -6.17 1.72
C ALA A 66 14.82 -6.82 0.79
N VAL A 67 15.06 -8.06 0.36
CA VAL A 67 14.08 -8.83 -0.44
C VAL A 67 12.83 -9.15 0.39
N TYR A 68 12.99 -9.55 1.65
CA TYR A 68 11.84 -9.75 2.54
C TYR A 68 11.07 -8.45 2.78
N GLY A 69 11.77 -7.32 2.95
CA GLY A 69 11.15 -6.01 3.06
C GLY A 69 10.29 -5.67 1.84
N LEU A 70 10.83 -5.92 0.64
CA LEU A 70 10.09 -5.72 -0.62
C LEU A 70 8.89 -6.65 -0.73
N LEU A 71 9.03 -7.92 -0.32
CA LEU A 71 7.95 -8.89 -0.29
C LEU A 71 6.81 -8.43 0.63
N PHE A 72 7.13 -8.02 1.86
CA PHE A 72 6.15 -7.53 2.82
C PHE A 72 5.46 -6.26 2.33
N HIS A 73 6.19 -5.35 1.68
CA HIS A 73 5.63 -4.17 1.04
C HIS A 73 4.52 -4.54 0.04
N PHE A 74 4.82 -5.44 -0.90
CA PHE A 74 3.82 -5.89 -1.87
C PHE A 74 2.69 -6.71 -1.24
N LEU A 75 2.95 -7.44 -0.15
CA LEU A 75 1.90 -8.15 0.59
C LEU A 75 0.90 -7.18 1.24
N ILE A 76 1.40 -6.08 1.82
CA ILE A 76 0.55 -5.01 2.38
C ILE A 76 -0.25 -4.34 1.26
N ALA A 77 0.39 -3.99 0.14
CA ALA A 77 -0.30 -3.43 -1.03
C ALA A 77 -1.39 -4.37 -1.57
N LEU A 78 -1.12 -5.68 -1.59
CA LEU A 78 -2.09 -6.71 -1.97
C LEU A 78 -3.26 -6.79 -0.99
N ALA A 79 -3.00 -6.72 0.32
CA ALA A 79 -4.05 -6.74 1.33
C ALA A 79 -5.01 -5.55 1.18
N PHE A 80 -4.49 -4.34 0.95
CA PHE A 80 -5.33 -3.17 0.69
C PHE A 80 -6.06 -3.27 -0.65
N ALA A 81 -5.40 -3.68 -1.74
CA ALA A 81 -6.07 -3.88 -3.02
C ALA A 81 -7.22 -4.90 -2.92
N LEU A 82 -7.01 -6.00 -2.19
CA LEU A 82 -8.04 -7.00 -1.94
C LEU A 82 -9.17 -6.43 -1.06
N PHE A 83 -8.85 -5.67 -0.02
CA PHE A 83 -9.85 -5.05 0.84
C PHE A 83 -10.73 -4.06 0.07
N TYR A 84 -10.13 -3.21 -0.77
CA TYR A 84 -10.89 -2.34 -1.66
C TYR A 84 -11.79 -3.15 -2.60
N PHE A 85 -11.24 -4.23 -3.18
CA PHE A 85 -11.98 -5.17 -4.01
C PHE A 85 -13.19 -5.80 -3.26
N LEU A 86 -13.03 -6.12 -1.98
CA LEU A 86 -14.12 -6.70 -1.21
C LEU A 86 -15.17 -5.68 -0.78
N ILE A 87 -14.83 -4.39 -0.65
CA ILE A 87 -15.78 -3.35 -0.23
C ILE A 87 -16.60 -2.82 -1.39
N TYR A 88 -16.02 -2.65 -2.58
CA TYR A 88 -16.75 -2.02 -3.68
C TYR A 88 -17.95 -2.85 -4.16
N GLN A 89 -17.96 -4.16 -3.94
CA GLN A 89 -19.12 -5.01 -4.26
C GLN A 89 -20.34 -4.71 -3.39
N TYR A 90 -20.16 -4.10 -2.21
CA TYR A 90 -21.24 -3.79 -1.26
C TYR A 90 -21.67 -2.32 -1.27
N ILE A 91 -20.89 -1.43 -1.88
CA ILE A 91 -21.14 0.01 -1.86
C ILE A 91 -21.15 0.52 -3.30
N ALA A 92 -22.25 1.15 -3.74
CA ALA A 92 -22.37 1.70 -5.10
C ALA A 92 -21.60 3.02 -5.32
N PHE A 93 -21.23 3.72 -4.24
CA PHE A 93 -20.56 5.03 -4.27
C PHE A 93 -19.18 5.06 -4.97
N PRO A 94 -18.27 4.08 -4.76
CA PRO A 94 -16.99 3.97 -5.46
C PRO A 94 -17.12 3.92 -7.00
N ALA A 95 -18.28 3.48 -7.52
CA ALA A 95 -18.55 3.39 -8.95
C ALA A 95 -18.71 4.71 -9.65
N ARG A 96 -19.29 5.68 -8.96
CA ARG A 96 -19.68 6.94 -9.56
C ARG A 96 -18.61 8.02 -9.44
N HIS A 97 -17.74 7.92 -8.42
CA HIS A 97 -16.75 8.94 -8.09
C HIS A 97 -15.38 8.33 -7.74
N LYS A 98 -14.70 7.73 -8.73
CA LYS A 98 -13.40 7.05 -8.54
C LYS A 98 -12.33 7.94 -7.88
N LEU A 99 -12.24 9.21 -8.29
CA LEU A 99 -11.29 10.18 -7.71
C LEU A 99 -11.54 10.37 -6.20
N VAL A 100 -12.79 10.68 -5.84
CA VAL A 100 -13.18 10.88 -4.43
C VAL A 100 -12.99 9.60 -3.63
N SER A 101 -13.34 8.44 -4.20
CA SER A 101 -13.13 7.14 -3.57
C SER A 101 -11.64 6.85 -3.32
N GLY A 102 -10.76 7.13 -4.28
CA GLY A 102 -9.32 6.93 -4.11
C GLY A 102 -8.70 7.89 -3.09
N ILE A 103 -9.18 9.14 -3.01
CA ILE A 103 -8.76 10.09 -1.97
C ILE A 103 -9.17 9.60 -0.59
N ILE A 104 -10.46 9.29 -0.38
CA ILE A 104 -10.97 8.78 0.90
C ILE A 104 -10.25 7.49 1.28
N TYR A 105 -10.05 6.60 0.31
CA TYR A 105 -9.39 5.32 0.56
C TYR A 105 -7.91 5.47 0.88
N GLY A 106 -7.20 6.39 0.21
CA GLY A 106 -5.82 6.72 0.55
C GLY A 106 -5.67 7.29 1.97
N ILE A 107 -6.58 8.17 2.40
CA ILE A 107 -6.63 8.66 3.79
C ILE A 107 -6.86 7.49 4.76
N PHE A 108 -7.80 6.60 4.45
CA PHE A 108 -8.04 5.40 5.25
C PHE A 108 -6.79 4.50 5.36
N ILE A 109 -6.11 4.22 4.24
CA ILE A 109 -4.87 3.44 4.24
C ILE A 109 -3.82 4.12 5.13
N TRP A 110 -3.64 5.43 4.98
CA TRP A 110 -2.68 6.18 5.77
C TRP A 110 -3.00 6.08 7.28
N LEU A 111 -4.27 6.20 7.67
CA LEU A 111 -4.70 6.04 9.06
C LEU A 111 -4.42 4.63 9.59
N VAL A 112 -4.77 3.58 8.83
CA VAL A 112 -4.50 2.20 9.24
C VAL A 112 -3.01 1.95 9.39
N MET A 113 -2.20 2.41 8.42
CA MET A 113 -0.76 2.25 8.49
C MET A 113 -0.15 3.00 9.66
N ASN A 114 -0.49 4.27 9.88
CA ASN A 114 0.16 5.10 10.89
C ASN A 114 -0.39 4.88 12.31
N MET A 115 -1.67 4.53 12.46
CA MET A 115 -2.31 4.39 13.78
C MET A 115 -2.42 2.94 14.26
N VAL A 116 -2.30 1.95 13.36
CA VAL A 116 -2.43 0.53 13.73
C VAL A 116 -1.16 -0.23 13.40
N VAL A 117 -0.75 -0.25 12.13
CA VAL A 117 0.38 -1.10 11.70
C VAL A 117 1.69 -0.60 12.28
N MET A 118 2.00 0.68 12.14
CA MET A 118 3.27 1.26 12.60
C MET A 118 3.46 1.14 14.12
N PRO A 119 2.48 1.45 14.98
CA PRO A 119 2.64 1.29 16.43
C PRO A 119 2.81 -0.16 16.88
N ILE A 120 2.19 -1.11 16.18
CA ILE A 120 2.29 -2.54 16.49
C ILE A 120 3.63 -3.12 16.00
N ALA A 121 4.01 -2.83 14.75
CA ALA A 121 5.21 -3.37 14.13
C ALA A 121 6.49 -2.68 14.61
N PHE A 122 6.41 -1.43 15.03
CA PHE A 122 7.55 -0.59 15.40
C PHE A 122 7.32 0.14 16.73
N SER A 123 7.22 -0.66 17.80
CA SER A 123 7.02 -0.14 19.14
C SER A 123 8.14 0.84 19.54
N GLY A 124 7.75 2.04 19.97
CA GLY A 124 8.67 3.08 20.43
C GLY A 124 9.16 4.07 19.37
N MET A 125 8.67 4.02 18.12
CA MET A 125 8.90 5.12 17.19
C MET A 125 8.14 6.38 17.65
N PRO A 126 8.77 7.57 17.59
CA PRO A 126 8.08 8.82 17.87
C PRO A 126 6.95 9.06 16.87
N ALA A 127 5.90 9.75 17.32
CA ALA A 127 4.81 10.16 16.44
C ALA A 127 5.36 11.01 15.28
N SER A 128 4.81 10.77 14.08
CA SER A 128 5.19 11.53 12.89
C SER A 128 4.88 13.03 13.09
N SER A 129 5.78 13.90 12.63
CA SER A 129 5.49 15.34 12.59
C SER A 129 4.33 15.62 11.64
N TRP A 130 3.65 16.76 11.81
CA TRP A 130 2.55 17.14 10.93
C TRP A 130 2.96 17.20 9.46
N ASP A 131 4.16 17.70 9.16
CA ASP A 131 4.67 17.77 7.79
C ASP A 131 4.90 16.38 7.18
N ALA A 132 5.50 15.46 7.96
CA ALA A 132 5.73 14.10 7.51
C ALA A 132 4.42 13.31 7.35
N ALA A 133 3.43 13.57 8.21
CA ALA A 133 2.09 13.00 8.11
C ALA A 133 1.37 13.48 6.84
N LEU A 134 1.41 14.78 6.55
CA LEU A 134 0.82 15.36 5.34
C LEU A 134 1.48 14.81 4.08
N LEU A 135 2.82 14.81 4.03
CA LEU A 135 3.58 14.28 2.91
C LEU A 135 3.28 12.80 2.67
N GLY A 136 3.29 11.99 3.73
CA GLY A 136 2.93 10.57 3.65
C GLY A 136 1.50 10.35 3.18
N THR A 137 0.56 11.20 3.62
CA THR A 137 -0.85 11.12 3.17
C THR A 137 -0.95 11.40 1.67
N VAL A 138 -0.27 12.44 1.17
CA VAL A 138 -0.27 12.78 -0.26
C VAL A 138 0.32 11.65 -1.10
N ILE A 139 1.43 11.05 -0.64
CA ILE A 139 2.04 9.91 -1.31
C ILE A 139 1.07 8.73 -1.36
N VAL A 140 0.48 8.33 -0.22
CA VAL A 140 -0.43 7.19 -0.18
C VAL A 140 -1.68 7.41 -1.03
N ILE A 141 -2.26 8.61 -1.04
CA ILE A 141 -3.40 8.92 -1.90
C ILE A 141 -3.01 8.78 -3.38
N SER A 142 -1.90 9.39 -3.78
CA SER A 142 -1.48 9.43 -5.20
C SER A 142 -0.92 8.11 -5.72
N ALA A 143 -0.13 7.40 -4.92
CA ALA A 143 0.57 6.18 -5.30
C ALA A 143 -0.21 4.90 -5.00
N VAL A 144 -1.17 4.93 -4.06
CA VAL A 144 -1.91 3.73 -3.65
C VAL A 144 -3.42 3.91 -3.84
N GLY A 145 -4.01 4.91 -3.18
CA GLY A 145 -5.46 5.12 -3.16
C GLY A 145 -6.06 5.32 -4.56
N LEU A 146 -5.50 6.23 -5.36
CA LEU A 146 -5.97 6.49 -6.72
C LEU A 146 -5.71 5.31 -7.67
N PRO A 147 -4.50 4.73 -7.78
CA PRO A 147 -4.28 3.58 -8.66
C PRO A 147 -5.21 2.40 -8.37
N ILE A 148 -5.43 2.06 -7.09
CA ILE A 148 -6.35 0.98 -6.70
C ILE A 148 -7.79 1.31 -7.16
N ALA A 149 -8.28 2.52 -6.86
CA ALA A 149 -9.64 2.94 -7.21
C ALA A 149 -9.89 3.01 -8.73
N TYR A 150 -8.86 3.29 -9.53
CA TYR A 150 -8.97 3.35 -10.99
C TYR A 150 -8.83 1.98 -11.65
N ILE A 151 -7.93 1.13 -11.15
CA ILE A 151 -7.66 -0.20 -11.70
C ILE A 151 -8.78 -1.17 -11.37
N ILE A 152 -9.30 -1.15 -10.15
CA ILE A 152 -10.43 -2.01 -9.75
C ILE A 152 -11.71 -1.40 -10.34
N PRO A 153 -12.29 -2.00 -11.40
CA PRO A 153 -13.43 -1.40 -12.08
C PRO A 153 -14.68 -1.58 -11.22
N THR A 154 -15.26 -0.46 -10.88
CA THR A 154 -16.48 -0.39 -10.08
C THR A 154 -17.77 -0.49 -10.92
N GLY A 155 -17.65 -0.75 -12.23
CA GLY A 155 -18.76 -0.88 -13.18
C GLY A 155 -19.09 -2.31 -13.64
N GLN A 156 -18.30 -3.31 -13.24
CA GLN A 156 -18.73 -4.70 -13.33
C GLN A 156 -19.38 -5.06 -12.00
N GLN A 157 -20.69 -4.81 -11.89
CA GLN A 157 -21.48 -5.52 -10.90
C GLN A 157 -21.33 -7.01 -11.23
N PHE A 158 -20.51 -7.71 -10.46
CA PHE A 158 -20.47 -9.17 -10.53
C PHE A 158 -21.79 -9.65 -9.93
N PRO A 159 -22.67 -10.29 -10.72
CA PRO A 159 -23.91 -10.85 -10.22
C PRO A 159 -23.68 -12.03 -9.27
#